data_AF-A0A7S0QLR5-F1
#
_entry.id   AF-A0A7S0QLR5-F1
#
_cell.length_a   1.000
_cell.length_b   1.000
_cell.length_c   1.000
_cell.angle_alpha   90.00
_cell.angle_beta   90.00
_cell.angle_gamma   90.00
#
_symmetry.space_group_name_H-M   'P 1'
#
loop_
_entity.id
_entity.type
_entity.pdbx_description
1 polymer ?
#
loop_
_entity_poly.entity_id
_entity_poly.type
_entity_poly.pdbx_seq_one_letter_code
_entity_poly.pdbx_strand_id
1 'polypeptide(L)'
;KGAASVVRVRLAEGFAEGEEDRAWERSLEARLRQRIQQAEAAPVGRMIAMEDAEAERLLAAFYAANCLEREPGQKYQCQIPFKGVNKVFKGPEFVKKHLWNKHAARVMDELYLMAYLMDPERPRDAPPGADGRDDALAPAGTKR
;
A
#
# COMPACT_ATOMS: atom_id res chain seq x y z
N LYS A 1 -23.99 -32.87 44.37
CA LYS A 1 -24.41 -33.08 42.97
C LYS A 1 -25.19 -31.82 42.52
N GLY A 2 -24.57 -30.85 41.85
CA GLY A 2 -25.27 -29.57 41.57
C GLY A 2 -24.50 -28.56 40.70
N ALA A 3 -23.18 -28.66 40.60
CA ALA A 3 -22.40 -27.76 39.74
C ALA A 3 -22.57 -28.07 38.24
N ALA A 4 -22.67 -29.35 37.86
CA ALA A 4 -22.79 -29.76 36.46
C ALA A 4 -24.15 -29.42 35.81
N SER A 5 -25.21 -29.24 36.61
CA SER A 5 -26.53 -28.83 36.07
C SER A 5 -26.59 -27.33 35.82
N VAL A 6 -26.00 -26.51 36.70
CA VAL A 6 -25.97 -25.05 36.54
C VAL A 6 -25.16 -24.62 35.30
N VAL A 7 -24.05 -25.32 35.02
CA VAL A 7 -23.23 -25.05 33.83
C VAL A 7 -23.96 -25.42 32.54
N ARG A 8 -24.78 -26.50 32.53
CA ARG A 8 -25.57 -26.89 31.36
C ARG A 8 -26.76 -25.96 31.10
N VAL A 9 -27.36 -25.38 32.14
CA VAL A 9 -28.47 -24.42 32.00
C VAL A 9 -27.99 -23.13 31.31
N ARG A 10 -26.83 -22.60 31.72
CA ARG A 10 -26.22 -21.41 31.09
C ARG A 10 -25.69 -21.61 29.67
N LEU A 11 -25.55 -22.86 29.21
CA LEU A 11 -25.17 -23.19 27.84
C LEU A 11 -26.39 -23.36 26.92
N ALA A 12 -27.58 -23.57 27.50
CA ALA A 12 -28.86 -23.70 26.78
C ALA A 12 -29.61 -22.36 26.69
N GLU A 13 -29.44 -21.48 27.67
CA GLU A 13 -29.69 -20.04 27.56
C GLU A 13 -28.57 -19.48 26.68
N GLY A 14 -28.82 -19.22 25.40
CA GLY A 14 -27.77 -18.86 24.46
C GLY A 14 -26.96 -17.67 24.97
N PHE A 15 -25.67 -17.61 24.63
CA PHE A 15 -24.81 -16.43 24.83
C PHE A 15 -25.31 -15.15 24.10
N ALA A 16 -26.53 -15.15 23.55
CA ALA A 16 -27.08 -14.14 22.68
C ALA A 16 -28.61 -14.05 22.81
N GLU A 17 -29.16 -13.73 23.98
CA GLU A 17 -30.62 -13.54 24.12
C GLU A 17 -31.03 -12.09 24.41
N GLY A 18 -30.13 -11.27 24.98
CA GLY A 18 -30.37 -9.85 25.19
C GLY A 18 -30.49 -9.05 23.89
N GLU A 19 -31.42 -8.09 23.82
CA GLU A 19 -31.44 -7.09 22.74
C GLU A 19 -30.14 -6.28 22.71
N GLU A 20 -29.57 -6.00 23.89
CA GLU A 20 -28.31 -5.31 24.08
C GLU A 20 -27.12 -6.06 23.48
N ASP A 21 -27.00 -7.37 23.76
CA ASP A 21 -25.95 -8.23 23.18
C ASP A 21 -26.05 -8.26 21.65
N ARG A 22 -27.26 -8.45 21.12
CA ARG A 22 -27.51 -8.45 19.67
C ARG A 22 -27.25 -7.07 19.04
N ALA A 23 -27.52 -5.97 19.75
CA ALA A 23 -27.21 -4.63 19.28
C ALA A 23 -25.69 -4.37 19.28
N TRP A 24 -24.97 -4.86 20.28
CA TRP A 24 -23.53 -4.79 20.36
C TRP A 24 -22.86 -5.59 19.24
N GLU A 25 -23.32 -6.82 18.99
CA GLU A 25 -22.84 -7.67 17.87
C GLU A 25 -23.01 -6.95 16.52
N ARG A 26 -24.19 -6.37 16.26
CA ARG A 26 -24.44 -5.60 15.03
C ARG A 26 -23.51 -4.38 14.93
N SER A 27 -23.28 -3.67 16.03
CA SER A 27 -22.38 -2.51 16.06
C SER A 27 -20.92 -2.91 15.82
N LEU A 28 -20.47 -4.02 16.41
CA LEU A 28 -19.15 -4.57 16.18
C LEU A 28 -19.00 -4.99 14.72
N GLU A 29 -19.96 -5.74 14.18
CA GLU A 29 -19.94 -6.19 12.80
C GLU A 29 -19.93 -5.01 11.83
N ALA A 30 -20.74 -3.97 12.07
CA ALA A 30 -20.75 -2.75 11.26
C ALA A 30 -19.39 -2.05 11.27
N ARG A 31 -18.75 -1.89 12.44
CA ARG A 31 -17.42 -1.30 12.56
C ARG A 31 -16.35 -2.14 11.87
N LEU A 32 -16.41 -3.47 12.00
CA LEU A 32 -15.48 -4.38 11.34
C LEU A 32 -15.65 -4.33 9.81
N ARG A 33 -16.89 -4.38 9.31
CA ARG A 33 -17.19 -4.24 7.88
C ARG A 33 -16.68 -2.92 7.32
N GLN A 34 -16.88 -1.81 8.04
CA GLN A 34 -16.34 -0.52 7.65
C GLN A 34 -14.81 -0.54 7.56
N ARG A 35 -14.12 -1.13 8.55
CA ARG A 35 -12.67 -1.24 8.56
C ARG A 35 -12.14 -2.15 7.44
N ILE A 36 -12.82 -3.25 7.15
CA ILE A 36 -12.50 -4.14 6.04
C ILE A 36 -12.66 -3.40 4.72
N GLN A 37 -13.78 -2.72 4.49
CA GLN A 37 -14.01 -1.92 3.28
C GLN A 37 -12.95 -0.81 3.12
N GLN A 38 -12.57 -0.14 4.21
CA GLN A 38 -11.50 0.85 4.21
C GLN A 38 -10.14 0.22 3.88
N ALA A 39 -9.84 -0.97 4.41
CA ALA A 39 -8.60 -1.69 4.14
C ALA A 39 -8.54 -2.25 2.71
N GLU A 40 -9.66 -2.72 2.16
CA GLU A 40 -9.77 -3.16 0.76
C GLU A 40 -9.65 -1.98 -0.21
N ALA A 41 -10.16 -0.81 0.17
CA ALA A 41 -10.03 0.42 -0.61
C ALA A 41 -8.65 1.08 -0.46
N ALA A 42 -7.91 0.79 0.62
CA ALA A 42 -6.58 1.34 0.83
C ALA A 42 -5.56 0.66 -0.10
N PRO A 43 -4.82 1.42 -0.92
CA PRO A 43 -3.81 0.85 -1.81
C PRO A 43 -2.56 0.35 -1.05
N VAL A 44 -2.43 0.68 0.24
CA VAL A 44 -1.22 0.45 1.03
C VAL A 44 -1.08 -1.02 1.39
N GLY A 45 -0.09 -1.69 0.80
CA GLY A 45 0.33 -3.05 1.17
C GLY A 45 -0.26 -4.18 0.32
N ARG A 46 -1.05 -3.87 -0.71
CA ARG A 46 -1.42 -4.88 -1.71
C ARG A 46 -0.14 -5.34 -2.43
N MET A 47 0.09 -6.66 -2.51
CA MET A 47 1.09 -7.20 -3.44
C MET A 47 0.60 -6.89 -4.85
N ILE A 48 1.15 -5.84 -5.45
CA ILE A 48 0.81 -5.43 -6.81
C ILE A 48 1.52 -6.41 -7.77
N ALA A 49 0.72 -7.28 -8.41
CA ALA A 49 1.21 -8.19 -9.43
C ALA A 49 1.45 -7.46 -10.76
N MET A 50 2.23 -8.06 -11.67
CA MET A 50 2.47 -7.49 -13.02
C MET A 50 1.18 -7.21 -13.79
N GLU A 51 0.16 -8.04 -13.55
CA GLU A 51 -1.15 -8.01 -14.22
C GLU A 51 -2.19 -7.17 -13.46
N ASP A 52 -1.78 -6.52 -12.35
CA ASP A 52 -2.66 -5.59 -11.67
C ASP A 52 -2.78 -4.31 -12.51
N ALA A 53 -4.02 -3.94 -12.84
CA ALA A 53 -4.32 -2.75 -13.63
C ALA A 53 -3.73 -1.46 -13.02
N GLU A 54 -3.62 -1.41 -11.69
CA GLU A 54 -2.99 -0.28 -11.02
C GLU A 54 -1.47 -0.27 -11.22
N ALA A 55 -0.82 -1.44 -11.27
CA ALA A 55 0.60 -1.54 -11.63
C ALA A 55 0.84 -1.02 -13.04
N GLU A 56 -0.01 -1.42 -13.99
CA GLU A 56 0.11 -0.99 -15.37
C GLU A 56 -0.07 0.52 -15.49
N ARG A 57 -1.03 1.10 -14.77
CA ARG A 57 -1.28 2.54 -14.74
C ARG A 57 -0.09 3.31 -14.17
N LEU A 58 0.44 2.87 -13.03
CA LEU A 58 1.58 3.53 -12.36
C LEU A 58 2.87 3.40 -13.18
N LEU A 59 3.10 2.25 -13.82
CA LEU A 59 4.33 1.97 -14.58
C LEU A 59 4.25 2.35 -16.06
N ALA A 60 3.10 2.82 -16.57
CA ALA A 60 2.94 3.17 -17.98
C ALA A 60 4.00 4.17 -18.46
N ALA A 61 4.21 5.24 -17.70
CA ALA A 61 5.23 6.26 -17.99
C ALA A 61 6.64 5.67 -17.92
N PHE A 62 6.92 4.81 -16.95
CA PHE A 62 8.20 4.13 -16.81
C PHE A 62 8.50 3.21 -17.99
N TYR A 63 7.54 2.41 -18.45
CA TYR A 63 7.71 1.55 -19.61
C TYR A 63 7.91 2.35 -20.89
N ALA A 64 7.13 3.41 -21.09
CA ALA A 64 7.29 4.29 -22.24
C ALA A 64 8.67 4.97 -22.27
N ALA A 65 9.13 5.49 -21.13
CA ALA A 65 10.45 6.11 -21.01
C ALA A 65 11.61 5.13 -21.27
N ASN A 66 11.46 3.87 -20.88
CA ASN A 66 12.50 2.85 -21.01
C ASN A 66 12.42 2.00 -22.28
N CYS A 67 11.40 2.20 -23.11
CA CYS A 67 11.22 1.53 -24.40
C CYS A 67 11.57 2.49 -25.54
N LEU A 68 12.78 2.35 -26.09
CA LEU A 68 13.23 3.16 -27.22
C LEU A 68 12.96 2.44 -28.55
N GLU A 69 12.17 3.06 -29.41
CA GLU A 69 12.02 2.61 -30.79
C GLU A 69 13.27 2.99 -31.59
N ARG A 70 14.03 1.99 -32.03
CA ARG A 70 15.25 2.16 -32.84
C ARG A 70 14.95 2.17 -34.32
N GLU A 71 14.03 1.31 -34.73
CA GLU A 71 13.54 1.22 -36.09
C GLU A 71 12.02 1.10 -36.03
N PRO A 72 11.28 2.03 -36.66
CA PRO A 72 9.83 2.10 -36.58
C PRO A 72 9.18 0.74 -36.87
N GLY A 73 8.41 0.23 -35.91
CA GLY A 73 7.69 -1.03 -36.01
C GLY A 73 8.54 -2.30 -36.05
N GLN A 74 9.88 -2.23 -35.96
CA GLN A 74 10.76 -3.40 -36.12
C GLN A 74 11.67 -3.67 -34.93
N LYS A 75 12.26 -2.62 -34.33
CA LYS A 75 13.28 -2.79 -33.30
C LYS A 75 13.04 -1.84 -32.14
N TYR A 76 12.92 -2.44 -30.95
CA TYR A 76 12.70 -1.75 -29.68
C TYR A 76 13.85 -2.08 -28.73
N GLN A 77 14.39 -1.10 -28.02
CA GLN A 77 15.51 -1.29 -27.11
C GLN A 77 15.13 -0.89 -25.69
N CYS A 78 15.47 -1.74 -24.72
CA CYS A 78 15.46 -1.37 -23.31
C CYS A 78 16.60 -0.39 -23.02
N GLN A 79 16.28 0.76 -22.44
CA GLN A 79 17.27 1.79 -22.11
C GLN A 79 18.07 1.48 -20.83
N ILE A 80 17.60 0.54 -20.00
CA ILE A 80 18.29 0.14 -18.78
C ILE A 80 19.31 -0.96 -19.10
N PRO A 81 20.61 -0.74 -18.82
CA PRO A 81 21.62 -1.76 -19.06
C PRO A 81 21.41 -2.95 -18.13
N PHE A 82 21.35 -4.15 -18.69
CA PHE A 82 21.44 -5.40 -17.92
C PHE A 82 22.80 -6.02 -18.17
N LYS A 83 23.63 -6.12 -17.11
CA LYS A 83 25.02 -6.61 -17.23
C LYS A 83 25.84 -5.83 -18.28
N GLY A 84 25.63 -4.52 -18.36
CA GLY A 84 26.34 -3.63 -19.29
C GLY A 84 25.82 -3.61 -20.73
N VAL A 85 24.72 -4.30 -21.04
CA VAL A 85 24.16 -4.36 -22.41
C VAL A 85 22.70 -3.92 -22.44
N ASN A 86 22.37 -3.07 -23.41
CA ASN A 86 20.99 -2.64 -23.68
C ASN A 86 20.35 -3.59 -24.70
N LYS A 87 19.42 -4.43 -24.23
CA LYS A 87 18.80 -5.48 -25.06
C LYS A 87 17.80 -4.91 -26.07
N VAL A 88 17.83 -5.47 -27.29
CA VAL A 88 16.93 -5.12 -28.40
C VAL A 88 15.92 -6.25 -28.63
N PHE A 89 14.70 -5.89 -28.96
CA PHE A 89 13.52 -6.75 -29.09
C PHE A 89 12.72 -6.39 -30.34
N LYS A 90 11.85 -7.30 -30.77
CA LYS A 90 10.98 -7.13 -31.96
C LYS A 90 9.66 -6.40 -31.69
N GLY A 91 9.38 -6.08 -30.43
CA GLY A 91 8.13 -5.44 -30.03
C GLY A 91 8.18 -4.85 -28.63
N PRO A 92 7.34 -3.86 -28.31
CA PRO A 92 7.34 -3.16 -27.03
C PRO A 92 6.90 -4.07 -25.87
N GLU A 93 6.00 -5.02 -26.11
CA GLU A 93 5.57 -6.01 -25.11
C GLU A 93 6.73 -6.84 -24.56
N PHE A 94 7.71 -7.15 -25.40
CA PHE A 94 8.91 -7.88 -24.99
C PHE A 94 9.82 -7.01 -24.11
N VAL A 95 9.85 -5.70 -24.32
CA VAL A 95 10.59 -4.75 -23.47
C VAL A 95 9.92 -4.67 -22.10
N LYS A 96 8.59 -4.55 -22.04
CA LYS A 96 7.81 -4.57 -20.79
C LYS A 96 8.07 -5.85 -19.98
N LYS A 97 7.93 -7.02 -20.62
CA LYS A 97 8.23 -8.32 -19.98
C LYS A 97 9.69 -8.44 -19.55
N HIS A 98 10.63 -7.87 -20.32
CA HIS A 98 12.04 -7.86 -19.96
C HIS A 98 12.33 -6.99 -18.74
N LEU A 99 11.74 -5.78 -18.66
CA LEU A 99 11.86 -4.88 -17.52
C LEU A 99 11.38 -5.57 -16.24
N TRP A 100 10.19 -6.18 -16.25
CA TRP A 100 9.67 -6.88 -15.08
C TRP A 100 10.57 -8.04 -14.62
N ASN A 101 11.06 -8.87 -15.54
CA ASN A 101 11.80 -10.08 -15.18
C ASN A 101 13.30 -9.88 -14.94
N LYS A 102 13.92 -8.88 -15.58
CA LYS A 102 15.38 -8.66 -15.51
C LYS A 102 15.76 -7.38 -14.77
N HIS A 103 14.84 -6.42 -14.69
CA HIS A 103 15.01 -5.17 -13.95
C HIS A 103 14.01 -5.08 -12.79
N ALA A 104 13.60 -6.22 -12.22
CA ALA A 104 12.57 -6.33 -11.19
C ALA A 104 12.78 -5.32 -10.05
N ALA A 105 14.01 -5.19 -9.54
CA ALA A 105 14.33 -4.23 -8.47
C ALA A 105 13.96 -2.78 -8.88
N ARG A 106 14.34 -2.34 -10.08
CA ARG A 106 14.03 -0.99 -10.59
C ARG A 106 12.53 -0.80 -10.81
N VAL A 107 11.85 -1.83 -11.30
CA VAL A 107 10.40 -1.79 -11.50
C VAL A 107 9.68 -1.66 -10.15
N MET A 108 10.13 -2.40 -9.14
CA MET A 108 9.57 -2.29 -7.78
C MET A 108 9.83 -0.91 -7.18
N ASP A 109 11.05 -0.38 -7.30
CA ASP A 109 11.38 0.97 -6.80
C ASP A 109 10.46 2.04 -7.41
N GLU A 110 10.26 1.98 -8.73
CA GLU A 110 9.37 2.91 -9.44
C GLU A 110 7.91 2.74 -8.99
N LEU A 111 7.46 1.49 -8.86
CA LEU A 111 6.11 1.19 -8.40
C LEU A 111 5.85 1.74 -6.99
N TYR A 112 6.81 1.58 -6.08
CA TYR A 112 6.75 2.15 -4.74
C TYR A 112 6.73 3.69 -4.77
N LEU A 113 7.58 4.31 -5.59
CA LEU A 113 7.62 5.76 -5.73
C LEU A 113 6.29 6.31 -6.26
N MET A 114 5.75 5.71 -7.33
CA MET A 114 4.49 6.14 -7.93
C MET A 114 3.32 5.91 -6.98
N ALA A 115 3.27 4.77 -6.27
CA ALA A 115 2.27 4.52 -5.25
C ALA A 115 2.33 5.57 -4.13
N TYR A 116 3.53 5.92 -3.64
CA TYR A 116 3.72 6.96 -2.64
C TYR A 116 3.29 8.35 -3.14
N LEU A 117 3.60 8.70 -4.39
CA LEU A 117 3.24 10.00 -4.96
C LEU A 117 1.73 10.14 -5.16
N MET A 118 1.04 9.04 -5.48
CA MET A 118 -0.41 9.00 -5.71
C MET A 118 -1.22 8.91 -4.41
N ASP A 119 -0.60 8.58 -3.27
CA ASP A 119 -1.28 8.50 -1.97
C ASP A 119 -1.65 9.91 -1.46
N PRO A 120 -2.96 10.22 -1.32
CA PRO A 120 -3.43 11.51 -0.81
C PRO A 120 -3.01 11.76 0.65
N GLU A 121 -2.94 10.69 1.45
CA GLU A 121 -2.65 10.69 2.88
C GLU A 121 -1.16 10.41 3.15
N ARG A 122 -0.30 10.51 2.13
CA ARG A 122 1.14 10.29 2.29
C ARG A 122 1.69 11.18 3.42
N PRO A 123 2.62 10.67 4.26
CA PRO A 123 3.27 11.47 5.27
C PRO A 123 3.87 12.74 4.65
N ARG A 124 3.40 13.90 5.11
CA ARG A 124 3.97 15.21 4.78
C ARG A 124 4.79 15.64 5.98
N ASP A 125 5.91 16.31 5.72
CA ASP A 125 6.62 17.01 6.79
C ASP A 125 5.62 17.92 7.49
N ALA A 126 5.58 17.79 8.82
CA ALA A 126 4.77 18.70 9.62
C ALA A 126 5.26 20.13 9.32
N PRO A 127 4.37 21.13 9.21
CA PRO A 127 4.80 22.50 9.01
C PRO A 127 5.82 22.86 10.08
N PRO A 128 6.88 23.62 9.75
CA PRO A 128 7.89 24.02 10.74
C PRO A 128 7.19 24.68 11.93
N GLY A 129 7.29 24.06 13.12
CA GLY A 129 6.62 24.49 14.36
C GLY A 129 5.50 23.58 14.89
N ALA A 130 5.24 22.42 14.27
CA ALA A 130 4.27 21.43 14.77
C ALA A 130 4.89 20.34 15.66
N ASP A 131 6.22 20.29 15.76
CA ASP A 131 6.94 19.61 16.81
C ASP A 131 6.85 20.45 18.09
N GLY A 132 5.85 20.17 18.92
CA GLY A 132 5.66 20.75 20.26
C GLY A 132 6.78 20.35 21.25
N ARG A 133 8.04 20.58 20.89
CA ARG A 133 9.25 20.30 21.67
C ARG A 133 10.15 21.52 21.87
N ASP A 134 9.67 22.73 21.63
CA ASP A 134 10.43 23.95 21.91
C ASP A 134 9.57 24.99 22.62
N ASP A 135 9.37 24.82 23.94
CA ASP A 135 8.95 25.94 24.83
C ASP A 135 9.25 25.64 26.32
N ALA A 136 10.44 25.11 26.62
CA ALA A 136 10.87 24.96 28.02
C ALA A 136 12.38 25.11 28.22
N LEU A 137 12.99 26.20 27.73
CA LEU A 137 14.09 26.83 28.45
C LEU A 137 14.36 28.26 27.96
N ALA A 138 13.61 29.23 28.49
CA ALA A 138 14.02 30.62 28.43
C ALA A 138 15.36 30.78 29.21
N PRO A 139 16.43 31.37 28.64
CA PRO A 139 17.62 31.66 29.42
C PRO A 139 17.32 32.79 30.41
N ALA A 140 17.41 32.47 31.71
CA ALA A 140 17.31 33.44 32.79
C ALA A 140 18.34 34.55 32.58
N GLY A 141 17.86 35.79 32.52
CA GLY A 141 18.67 36.99 32.36
C GLY A 141 19.79 37.08 33.41
N THR A 142 21.01 37.27 32.93
CA THR A 142 22.15 37.62 33.78
C THR A 142 22.11 39.13 34.04
N LYS A 143 21.84 39.52 35.29
CA LYS A 143 22.06 40.89 35.76
C LYS A 143 23.56 41.20 35.74
N ARG A 144 23.92 42.35 35.19
CA ARG A 144 25.11 43.13 35.58
C ARG A 144 24.69 44.57 35.75
#